data_AF-A0A5F1ZAU7-F1
#
_entry.id   AF-A0A5F1ZAU7-F1
#
_cell.length_a   1.000
_cell.length_b   1.000
_cell.length_c   1.000
_cell.angle_alpha   90.00
_cell.angle_beta   90.00
_cell.angle_gamma   90.00
#
_symmetry.space_group_name_H-M   'P 1'
#
loop_
_entity.id
_entity.type
_entity.pdbx_description
1 polymer ?
#
loop_
_entity_poly.entity_id
_entity_poly.type
_entity_poly.pdbx_seq_one_letter_code
_entity_poly.pdbx_strand_id
1 'polypeptide(L)'
;MNRRLPKLFLIGLCFLSPTLLLAQKTTTNLKEESQIQTFLKVTEQIRCICLPSLPIQSCSFNMCAASSYLKTFIENRIKDGMKEEEIISKMENGFGNSVLQDPIVVMFQENGNQGMVDSIVYGFGPKILAQPDGTWINFTLFALGVFGLFGIYKYGTKKSRGAVVTDQKTKSDDLKATTDQIKDKIRKLEEES
;
A
#
# COMPACT_ATOMS: atom_id res chain seq x y z
N MET A 1 -27.15 26.55 19.41
CA MET A 1 -25.91 26.65 18.63
C MET A 1 -24.87 25.68 19.22
N ASN A 2 -24.73 24.49 18.62
CA ASN A 2 -24.17 23.31 19.26
C ASN A 2 -22.65 23.16 18.95
N ARG A 3 -21.78 23.47 19.92
CA ARG A 3 -20.30 23.42 19.83
C ARG A 3 -19.72 21.99 19.96
N ARG A 4 -20.16 21.03 19.13
CA ARG A 4 -19.61 19.64 19.14
C ARG A 4 -18.99 19.17 17.82
N LEU A 5 -18.85 20.05 16.82
CA LEU A 5 -18.25 19.69 15.54
C LEU A 5 -16.69 19.70 15.45
N PRO A 6 -15.90 20.42 16.27
CA PRO A 6 -14.48 20.60 15.94
C PRO A 6 -13.58 19.41 16.34
N LYS A 7 -14.03 18.50 17.22
CA LYS A 7 -13.19 17.38 17.70
C LYS A 7 -13.16 16.17 16.75
N LEU A 8 -14.23 15.93 15.99
CA LEU A 8 -14.29 14.82 15.03
C LEU A 8 -13.52 15.12 13.74
N PHE A 9 -13.45 16.41 13.35
CA PHE A 9 -12.72 16.84 12.16
C PHE A 9 -11.19 16.75 12.36
N LEU A 10 -10.70 17.05 13.57
CA LEU A 10 -9.27 16.96 13.89
C LEU A 10 -8.76 15.51 13.91
N ILE A 11 -9.58 14.55 14.33
CA ILE A 11 -9.20 13.13 14.36
C ILE A 11 -9.18 12.56 12.94
N GLY A 12 -10.08 13.00 12.04
CA GLY A 12 -10.08 12.59 10.64
C GLY A 12 -8.87 13.09 9.85
N LEU A 13 -8.34 14.28 10.17
CA LEU A 13 -7.20 14.87 9.47
C LEU A 13 -5.87 14.14 9.76
N CYS A 14 -5.69 13.59 10.97
CA CYS A 14 -4.51 12.80 11.32
C CYS A 14 -4.46 11.40 10.68
N PHE A 15 -5.58 10.90 10.14
CA PHE A 15 -5.62 9.62 9.40
C PHE A 15 -5.45 9.79 7.88
N LEU A 16 -5.43 11.03 7.38
CA LEU A 16 -5.31 11.34 5.94
C LEU A 16 -3.86 11.47 5.45
N SER A 17 -2.88 11.30 6.33
CA SER A 17 -1.44 11.27 5.98
C SER A 17 -0.78 9.91 6.23
N PRO A 18 -1.23 8.79 5.63
CA PRO A 18 -0.48 7.53 5.67
C PRO A 18 0.59 7.42 4.57
N THR A 19 0.73 8.41 3.69
CA THR A 19 1.63 8.32 2.55
C THR A 19 3.07 8.65 2.98
N LEU A 20 4.00 7.71 2.75
CA LEU A 20 5.47 7.87 2.74
C LEU A 20 6.26 7.36 3.95
N LEU A 21 5.73 6.40 4.72
CA LEU A 21 6.61 5.50 5.50
C LEU A 21 6.88 4.22 4.71
N LEU A 22 7.45 4.34 3.51
CA LEU A 22 8.23 3.24 2.94
C LEU A 22 9.57 3.23 3.67
N ALA A 23 9.62 2.52 4.81
CA ALA A 23 10.89 2.22 5.46
C ALA A 23 11.68 1.26 4.56
N GLN A 24 12.47 1.82 3.63
CA GLN A 24 13.35 1.06 2.77
C GLN A 24 14.39 0.32 3.60
N LYS A 25 14.30 -1.02 3.60
CA LYS A 25 15.16 -1.90 4.39
C LYS A 25 16.44 -2.36 3.68
N THR A 26 16.94 -1.60 2.69
CA THR A 26 18.20 -1.93 2.03
C THR A 26 19.18 -0.75 2.05
N THR A 27 20.43 -1.06 2.36
CA THR A 27 21.56 -0.14 2.29
C THR A 27 22.17 -0.21 0.89
N THR A 28 22.49 0.94 0.30
CA THR A 28 23.20 1.05 -0.98
C THR A 28 24.32 2.09 -0.91
N ASN A 29 25.38 1.91 -1.69
CA ASN A 29 26.47 2.90 -1.81
C ASN A 29 26.23 3.93 -2.93
N LEU A 30 25.12 3.83 -3.64
CA LEU A 30 24.73 4.79 -4.69
C LEU A 30 24.36 6.14 -4.07
N LYS A 31 24.73 7.23 -4.74
CA LYS A 31 24.50 8.61 -4.25
C LYS A 31 23.41 9.35 -5.03
N GLU A 32 23.26 9.04 -6.32
CA GLU A 32 22.28 9.65 -7.20
C GLU A 32 20.88 9.05 -6.95
N GLU A 33 19.86 9.89 -6.84
CA GLU A 33 18.49 9.44 -6.52
C GLU A 33 17.94 8.49 -7.60
N SER A 34 18.21 8.77 -8.88
CA SER A 34 17.78 7.92 -10.00
C SER A 34 18.41 6.53 -9.95
N GLN A 35 19.69 6.45 -9.57
CA GLN A 35 20.41 5.18 -9.41
C GLN A 35 19.89 4.39 -8.21
N ILE A 36 19.61 5.08 -7.10
CA ILE A 36 19.02 4.47 -5.91
C ILE A 36 17.64 3.88 -6.24
N GLN A 37 16.78 4.63 -6.94
CA GLN A 37 15.47 4.12 -7.35
C GLN A 37 15.58 2.90 -8.26
N THR A 38 16.51 2.94 -9.22
CA THR A 38 16.80 1.79 -10.10
C THR A 38 17.23 0.56 -9.29
N PHE A 39 18.15 0.75 -8.33
CA PHE A 39 18.64 -0.31 -7.47
C PHE A 39 17.52 -0.95 -6.65
N LEU A 40 16.64 -0.15 -6.07
CA LEU A 40 15.52 -0.65 -5.27
C LEU A 40 14.58 -1.51 -6.10
N LYS A 41 14.20 -1.03 -7.29
CA LYS A 41 13.30 -1.78 -8.17
C LYS A 41 13.91 -3.09 -8.66
N VAL A 42 15.18 -3.06 -9.08
CA VAL A 42 15.89 -4.27 -9.50
C VAL A 42 15.99 -5.27 -8.33
N THR A 43 16.33 -4.80 -7.12
CA THR A 43 16.47 -5.68 -5.96
C THR A 43 15.15 -6.15 -5.36
N GLU A 44 14.04 -5.47 -5.63
CA GLU A 44 12.68 -5.91 -5.31
C GLU A 44 12.25 -7.05 -6.25
N GLN A 45 12.66 -7.02 -7.52
CA GLN A 45 12.28 -8.02 -8.52
C GLN A 45 13.17 -9.26 -8.55
N ILE A 46 14.29 -9.27 -7.83
CA ILE A 46 15.22 -10.41 -7.76
C ILE A 46 15.04 -11.12 -6.43
N ARG A 47 14.97 -12.45 -6.40
CA ARG A 47 14.89 -13.26 -5.17
C ARG A 47 16.22 -13.28 -4.43
N CYS A 48 16.16 -13.36 -3.10
CA CYS A 48 17.36 -13.67 -2.33
C CYS A 48 17.80 -15.12 -2.59
N ILE A 49 19.09 -15.32 -2.89
CA ILE A 49 19.68 -16.64 -3.12
C ILE A 49 19.57 -17.53 -1.87
N CYS A 50 19.84 -16.97 -0.69
CA CYS A 50 19.80 -17.72 0.56
C CYS A 50 18.38 -17.93 1.11
N LEU A 51 17.42 -17.07 0.74
CA LEU A 51 16.02 -17.15 1.19
C LEU A 51 15.09 -16.87 0.01
N PRO A 52 14.79 -17.89 -0.83
CA PRO A 52 14.05 -17.70 -2.09
C PRO A 52 12.58 -17.24 -1.94
N SER A 53 12.09 -17.14 -0.71
CA SER A 53 10.76 -16.61 -0.39
C SER A 53 10.72 -15.09 -0.29
N LEU A 54 11.86 -14.41 -0.34
CA LEU A 54 11.97 -12.97 -0.15
C LEU A 54 12.74 -12.31 -1.30
N PRO A 55 12.47 -11.03 -1.60
CA PRO A 55 13.28 -10.25 -2.51
C PRO A 55 14.69 -10.05 -1.94
N ILE A 56 15.69 -9.94 -2.82
CA ILE A 56 17.08 -9.73 -2.43
C ILE A 56 17.24 -8.40 -1.69
N GLN A 57 16.41 -7.39 -2.00
CA GLN A 57 16.33 -6.13 -1.25
C GLN A 57 16.28 -6.35 0.26
N SER A 58 15.45 -7.28 0.74
CA SER A 58 15.27 -7.59 2.17
C SER A 58 16.35 -8.51 2.76
N CYS A 59 17.26 -9.04 1.93
CA CYS A 59 18.30 -9.95 2.39
C CYS A 59 19.44 -9.19 3.09
N SER A 60 19.68 -9.51 4.35
CA SER A 60 20.74 -8.89 5.16
C SER A 60 22.11 -9.52 4.87
N PHE A 61 23.15 -8.67 4.84
CA PHE A 61 24.55 -9.05 4.69
C PHE A 61 24.99 -10.09 5.74
N ASN A 62 24.44 -10.01 6.95
CA ASN A 62 24.80 -10.90 8.06
C ASN A 62 24.31 -12.36 7.86
N MET A 63 23.37 -12.57 6.92
CA MET A 63 22.77 -13.88 6.65
C MET A 63 23.21 -14.49 5.31
N CYS A 64 23.74 -13.69 4.37
CA CYS A 64 24.08 -14.18 3.03
C CYS A 64 25.13 -13.32 2.32
N ALA A 65 26.38 -13.79 2.30
CA ALA A 65 27.48 -13.14 1.58
C ALA A 65 27.23 -13.10 0.06
N ALA A 66 26.64 -14.16 -0.52
CA ALA A 66 26.31 -14.20 -1.94
C ALA A 66 25.31 -13.12 -2.35
N SER A 67 24.26 -12.89 -1.55
CA SER A 67 23.28 -11.84 -1.83
C SER A 67 23.87 -10.44 -1.67
N SER A 68 24.78 -10.26 -0.70
CA SER A 68 25.57 -9.04 -0.52
C SER A 68 26.38 -8.68 -1.77
N TYR A 69 27.11 -9.66 -2.29
CA TYR A 69 27.92 -9.51 -3.49
C TYR A 69 27.04 -9.27 -4.72
N LEU A 70 25.93 -9.99 -4.88
CA LEU A 70 24.97 -9.71 -5.96
C LEU A 70 24.39 -8.30 -5.91
N LYS A 71 24.06 -7.78 -4.72
CA LYS A 71 23.66 -6.36 -4.58
C LYS A 71 24.75 -5.42 -5.06
N THR A 72 25.99 -5.66 -4.66
CA THR A 72 27.14 -4.84 -5.09
C THR A 72 27.38 -4.94 -6.60
N PHE A 73 27.21 -6.13 -7.18
CA PHE A 73 27.28 -6.34 -8.62
C PHE A 73 26.20 -5.53 -9.36
N ILE A 74 24.95 -5.54 -8.86
CA ILE A 74 23.86 -4.71 -9.40
C ILE A 74 24.21 -3.22 -9.29
N GLU A 75 24.76 -2.76 -8.16
CA GLU A 75 25.20 -1.37 -8.01
C GLU A 75 26.24 -0.99 -9.07
N ASN A 76 27.19 -1.87 -9.38
CA ASN A 76 28.19 -1.62 -10.41
C ASN A 76 27.55 -1.49 -11.79
N ARG A 77 26.59 -2.36 -12.14
CA ARG A 77 25.87 -2.26 -13.42
C ARG A 77 25.08 -0.95 -13.55
N ILE A 78 24.50 -0.47 -12.45
CA ILE A 78 23.81 0.82 -12.43
C ILE A 78 24.79 1.97 -12.61
N LYS A 79 25.98 1.90 -11.98
CA LYS A 79 27.05 2.89 -12.19
C LYS A 79 27.57 2.90 -13.62
N ASP A 80 27.59 1.74 -14.28
CA ASP A 80 27.94 1.59 -15.70
C ASP A 80 26.84 2.14 -16.64
N GLY A 81 25.72 2.65 -16.11
CA GLY A 81 24.63 3.24 -16.87
C GLY A 81 23.59 2.24 -17.37
N MET A 82 23.62 0.99 -16.89
CA MET A 82 22.65 -0.04 -17.28
C MET A 82 21.27 0.28 -16.68
N LYS A 83 20.22 0.08 -17.49
CA LYS A 83 18.82 0.32 -17.07
C LYS A 83 18.25 -0.87 -16.30
N GLU A 84 17.19 -0.60 -15.54
CA GLU A 84 16.45 -1.58 -14.74
C GLU A 84 16.12 -2.86 -15.52
N GLU A 85 15.45 -2.72 -16.66
CA GLU A 85 14.94 -3.85 -17.45
C GLU A 85 16.08 -4.67 -18.06
N GLU A 86 17.17 -4.01 -18.42
CA GLU A 86 18.36 -4.67 -18.95
C GLU A 86 19.04 -5.51 -17.86
N ILE A 87 19.18 -4.97 -16.65
CA ILE A 87 19.77 -5.71 -15.51
C ILE A 87 18.91 -6.94 -15.19
N ILE A 88 17.58 -6.78 -15.10
CA ILE A 88 16.66 -7.88 -14.80
C ILE A 88 16.74 -8.95 -15.91
N SER A 89 16.69 -8.53 -17.17
CA SER A 89 16.80 -9.44 -18.32
C SER A 89 18.13 -10.20 -18.30
N LYS A 90 19.25 -9.54 -17.97
CA LYS A 90 20.56 -10.20 -17.91
C LYS A 90 20.75 -11.06 -16.67
N MET A 91 20.06 -10.77 -15.57
CA MET A 91 20.01 -11.69 -14.43
C MET A 91 19.29 -13.00 -14.79
N GLU A 92 18.25 -12.94 -15.62
CA GLU A 92 17.58 -14.14 -16.10
C GLU A 92 18.39 -14.88 -17.17
N ASN A 93 18.92 -14.16 -18.16
CA ASN A 93 19.47 -14.72 -19.40
C ASN A 93 21.01 -14.71 -19.50
N GLY A 94 21.68 -14.11 -18.54
CA GLY A 94 23.14 -14.00 -18.47
C GLY A 94 23.70 -12.65 -18.92
N PHE A 95 24.84 -12.28 -18.32
CA PHE A 95 25.60 -11.09 -18.68
C PHE A 95 26.69 -11.37 -19.73
N GLY A 96 26.99 -12.64 -20.00
CA GLY A 96 28.05 -13.08 -20.91
C GLY A 96 29.46 -12.99 -20.30
N ASN A 97 30.47 -13.40 -21.07
CA ASN A 97 31.84 -13.53 -20.55
C ASN A 97 32.53 -12.19 -20.22
N SER A 98 31.97 -11.06 -20.63
CA SER A 98 32.54 -9.73 -20.35
C SER A 98 32.55 -9.40 -18.85
N VAL A 99 31.67 -10.00 -18.05
CA VAL A 99 31.60 -9.73 -16.61
C VAL A 99 32.57 -10.57 -15.79
N LEU A 100 33.35 -11.47 -16.39
CA LEU A 100 34.39 -12.24 -15.69
C LEU A 100 35.50 -11.35 -15.09
N GLN A 101 35.63 -10.13 -15.61
CA GLN A 101 36.57 -9.12 -15.12
C GLN A 101 35.98 -8.26 -13.99
N ASP A 102 34.67 -8.40 -13.70
CA ASP A 102 34.05 -7.67 -12.62
C ASP A 102 34.62 -8.14 -11.27
N PRO A 103 35.04 -7.23 -10.38
CA PRO A 103 35.63 -7.60 -9.09
C PRO A 103 34.76 -8.54 -8.25
N ILE A 104 33.43 -8.44 -8.37
CA ILE A 104 32.51 -9.32 -7.66
C ILE A 104 32.51 -10.74 -8.23
N VAL A 105 32.57 -10.86 -9.56
CA VAL A 105 32.63 -12.18 -10.23
C VAL A 105 33.96 -12.86 -9.92
N VAL A 106 35.06 -12.10 -9.94
CA VAL A 106 36.38 -12.58 -9.51
C VAL A 106 36.34 -13.06 -8.06
N MET A 107 35.71 -12.32 -7.13
CA MET A 107 35.56 -12.80 -5.75
C MET A 107 34.77 -14.11 -5.66
N PHE A 108 33.71 -14.30 -6.45
CA PHE A 108 33.02 -15.60 -6.48
C PHE A 108 33.90 -16.73 -7.00
N GLN A 109 34.73 -16.44 -8.01
CA GLN A 109 35.70 -17.38 -8.56
C GLN A 109 36.79 -17.77 -7.54
N GLU A 110 37.37 -16.79 -6.85
CA GLU A 110 38.40 -16.98 -5.81
C GLU A 110 37.86 -17.78 -4.61
N ASN A 111 36.59 -17.59 -4.27
CA ASN A 111 35.91 -18.34 -3.22
C ASN A 111 35.46 -19.75 -3.68
N GLY A 112 35.80 -20.17 -4.91
CA GLY A 112 35.43 -21.48 -5.45
C GLY A 112 33.95 -21.64 -5.78
N ASN A 113 33.17 -20.56 -5.84
CA ASN A 113 31.73 -20.59 -6.08
C ASN A 113 31.42 -20.51 -7.59
N GLN A 114 31.84 -21.52 -8.34
CA GLN A 114 31.66 -21.58 -9.80
C GLN A 114 30.18 -21.54 -10.21
N GLY A 115 29.28 -22.16 -9.43
CA GLY A 115 27.84 -22.10 -9.73
C GLY A 115 27.27 -20.69 -9.74
N MET A 116 27.79 -19.78 -8.90
CA MET A 116 27.40 -18.38 -8.91
C MET A 116 27.99 -17.63 -10.11
N VAL A 117 29.25 -17.91 -10.45
CA VAL A 117 29.90 -17.35 -11.65
C VAL A 117 29.12 -17.74 -12.91
N ASP A 118 28.82 -19.04 -13.05
CA ASP A 118 28.04 -19.56 -14.17
C ASP A 118 26.64 -18.94 -14.23
N SER A 119 25.98 -18.77 -13.08
CA SER A 119 24.65 -18.14 -13.03
C SER A 119 24.70 -16.66 -13.45
N ILE A 120 25.78 -15.94 -13.16
CA ILE A 120 25.96 -14.55 -13.61
C ILE A 120 26.26 -14.51 -15.12
N VAL A 121 27.11 -15.40 -15.61
CA VAL A 121 27.54 -15.42 -17.02
C VAL A 121 26.42 -15.90 -17.95
N TYR A 122 25.78 -17.02 -17.61
CA TYR A 122 24.80 -17.71 -18.44
C TYR A 122 23.34 -17.45 -18.04
N GLY A 123 23.13 -16.83 -16.88
CA GLY A 123 21.80 -16.49 -16.36
C GLY A 123 21.35 -17.44 -15.25
N PHE A 124 20.57 -16.88 -14.32
CA PHE A 124 19.97 -17.64 -13.22
C PHE A 124 18.67 -18.35 -13.64
N GLY A 125 18.15 -18.03 -14.82
CA GLY A 125 16.86 -18.50 -15.32
C GLY A 125 15.65 -17.82 -14.65
N PRO A 126 14.42 -18.15 -15.07
CA PRO A 126 13.20 -17.42 -14.69
C PRO A 126 12.88 -17.46 -13.19
N LYS A 127 13.46 -18.42 -12.46
CA LYS A 127 13.24 -18.58 -11.01
C LYS A 127 13.97 -17.51 -10.18
N ILE A 128 14.85 -16.72 -10.78
CA ILE A 128 15.51 -15.61 -10.09
C ILE A 128 14.56 -14.45 -9.79
N LEU A 129 13.46 -14.36 -10.54
CA LEU A 129 12.51 -13.27 -10.39
C LEU A 129 11.62 -13.49 -9.17
N ALA A 130 11.59 -12.51 -8.27
CA ALA A 130 10.70 -12.48 -7.12
C ALA A 130 9.26 -12.50 -7.63
N GLN A 131 8.44 -13.38 -7.03
CA GLN A 131 7.02 -13.28 -7.27
C GLN A 131 6.53 -11.98 -6.62
N PRO A 132 5.71 -11.18 -7.32
CA PRO A 132 5.15 -9.98 -6.71
C PRO A 132 4.43 -10.40 -5.43
N ASP A 133 4.77 -9.75 -4.32
CA ASP A 133 4.08 -9.94 -3.04
C ASP A 133 2.58 -9.86 -3.30
N GLY A 134 1.87 -10.94 -2.95
CA GLY A 134 0.49 -11.17 -3.35
C GLY A 134 -0.36 -9.91 -3.18
N THR A 135 -0.71 -9.29 -4.30
CA THR A 135 -1.41 -8.00 -4.47
C THR A 135 -2.81 -7.95 -3.85
N TRP A 136 -3.22 -9.00 -3.15
CA TRP A 136 -4.49 -9.09 -2.46
C TRP A 136 -4.51 -8.35 -1.13
N ILE A 137 -3.37 -8.02 -0.52
CA ILE A 137 -3.39 -7.32 0.79
C ILE A 137 -4.06 -5.95 0.69
N ASN A 138 -3.76 -5.21 -0.39
CA ASN A 138 -4.34 -3.89 -0.64
C ASN A 138 -5.84 -3.98 -0.92
N PHE A 139 -6.27 -4.99 -1.70
CA PHE A 139 -7.68 -5.25 -1.95
C PHE A 139 -8.44 -5.65 -0.68
N THR A 140 -7.85 -6.51 0.14
CA THR A 140 -8.46 -6.97 1.41
C THR A 140 -8.59 -5.81 2.39
N LEU A 141 -7.55 -4.97 2.50
CA LEU A 141 -7.58 -3.75 3.33
C LEU A 141 -8.63 -2.75 2.83
N PHE A 142 -8.71 -2.55 1.51
CA PHE A 142 -9.73 -1.70 0.90
C PHE A 142 -11.15 -2.24 1.17
N ALA A 143 -11.37 -3.54 0.95
CA ALA A 143 -12.65 -4.18 1.20
C ALA A 143 -13.06 -4.06 2.68
N LEU A 144 -12.15 -4.34 3.62
CA LEU A 144 -12.39 -4.18 5.05
C LEU A 144 -12.71 -2.72 5.41
N GLY A 145 -12.00 -1.75 4.83
CA GLY A 145 -12.28 -0.33 5.02
C GLY A 145 -13.68 0.07 4.54
N VAL A 146 -14.08 -0.37 3.35
CA VAL A 146 -15.41 -0.12 2.78
C VAL A 146 -16.50 -0.78 3.63
N PHE A 147 -16.33 -2.06 4.01
CA PHE A 147 -17.29 -2.76 4.86
C PHE A 147 -17.40 -2.15 6.25
N GLY A 148 -16.29 -1.69 6.83
CA GLY A 148 -16.27 -1.00 8.12
C GLY A 148 -17.06 0.31 8.08
N LEU A 149 -16.81 1.16 7.08
CA LEU A 149 -17.55 2.41 6.89
C LEU A 149 -19.03 2.17 6.59
N PHE A 150 -19.35 1.17 5.77
CA PHE A 150 -20.73 0.79 5.48
C PHE A 150 -21.48 0.30 6.73
N GLY A 151 -20.82 -0.49 7.58
CA GLY A 151 -21.36 -0.94 8.86
C GLY A 151 -21.66 0.23 9.80
N ILE A 152 -20.73 1.18 9.93
CA ILE A 152 -20.93 2.40 10.73
C ILE A 152 -22.09 3.24 10.19
N TYR A 153 -22.15 3.44 8.87
CA TYR A 153 -23.24 4.18 8.22
C TYR A 153 -24.62 3.55 8.49
N LYS A 154 -24.75 2.22 8.31
CA LYS A 154 -26.01 1.53 8.55
C LYS A 154 -26.42 1.52 10.02
N TYR A 155 -25.47 1.38 10.94
CA TYR A 155 -25.77 1.39 12.37
C TYR A 155 -26.12 2.79 12.89
N GLY A 156 -25.39 3.82 12.46
CA GLY A 156 -25.65 5.22 12.82
C GLY A 156 -27.00 5.74 12.28
N THR A 157 -27.37 5.38 11.05
CA THR A 157 -28.66 5.75 10.46
C THR A 157 -29.85 5.02 11.10
N LYS A 158 -29.66 3.80 11.62
CA LYS A 158 -30.70 3.08 12.39
C LYS A 158 -31.01 3.74 13.73
N LYS A 159 -30.00 4.31 14.41
CA LYS A 159 -30.18 5.05 15.67
C LYS A 159 -30.84 6.42 15.49
N SER A 160 -30.66 7.05 14.32
CA SER A 160 -31.29 8.35 13.99
C SER A 160 -32.77 8.23 13.58
N ARG A 161 -33.17 7.13 12.94
CA ARG A 161 -34.58 6.91 12.52
C ARG A 161 -35.58 6.81 13.69
N GLY A 162 -35.13 6.46 14.89
CA GLY A 162 -35.99 6.44 16.08
C GLY A 162 -36.33 7.82 16.65
N ALA A 163 -35.57 8.87 16.32
CA ALA A 163 -35.79 10.22 16.85
C ALA A 163 -36.61 11.11 15.90
N VAL A 164 -36.57 10.88 14.58
CA VAL A 164 -37.23 11.73 13.58
C VAL A 164 -38.71 11.37 13.39
N VAL A 165 -39.09 10.09 13.56
CA VAL A 165 -40.47 9.62 13.35
C VAL A 165 -41.41 10.10 14.47
N THR A 166 -40.90 10.29 15.69
CA THR A 166 -41.70 10.75 16.84
C THR A 166 -42.05 12.24 16.73
N ASP A 167 -41.16 13.05 16.16
CA ASP A 167 -41.36 14.50 16.04
C ASP A 167 -42.38 14.87 14.94
N GLN A 168 -42.38 14.14 13.81
CA GLN A 168 -43.36 14.38 12.74
C GLN A 168 -44.79 13.95 13.09
N LYS A 169 -44.96 12.86 13.86
CA LYS A 169 -46.29 12.39 14.26
C LYS A 169 -46.94 13.35 15.26
N THR A 170 -46.16 13.83 16.23
CA THR A 170 -46.62 14.78 17.25
C THR A 170 -47.02 16.12 16.62
N LYS A 171 -46.23 16.64 15.66
CA LYS A 171 -46.53 17.91 14.98
C LYS A 171 -47.75 17.83 14.05
N SER A 172 -48.01 16.67 13.45
CA SER A 172 -49.16 16.48 12.55
C SER A 172 -50.48 16.27 13.30
N ASP A 173 -50.45 15.63 14.47
CA ASP A 173 -51.63 15.47 15.33
C ASP A 173 -52.02 16.79 16.03
N ASP A 174 -51.03 17.60 16.42
CA ASP A 174 -51.24 18.93 17.04
C ASP A 174 -51.83 19.96 16.04
N LEU A 175 -51.41 19.90 14.77
CA LEU A 175 -51.96 20.76 13.71
C LEU A 175 -53.41 20.39 13.37
N LYS A 176 -53.76 19.09 13.39
CA LYS A 176 -55.14 18.63 13.19
C LYS A 176 -56.05 19.05 14.34
N ALA A 177 -55.61 18.83 15.59
CA ALA A 177 -56.35 19.24 16.77
C ALA A 177 -56.63 20.75 16.80
N THR A 178 -55.65 21.56 16.39
CA THR A 178 -55.82 23.03 16.31
C THR A 178 -56.79 23.45 15.20
N THR A 179 -56.73 22.78 14.04
CA THR A 179 -57.62 23.09 12.90
C THR A 179 -59.08 22.73 13.21
N ASP A 180 -59.32 21.60 13.87
CA ASP A 180 -60.66 21.17 14.26
C ASP A 180 -61.27 22.10 15.32
N GLN A 181 -60.46 22.58 16.29
CA GLN A 181 -60.92 23.55 17.28
C GLN A 181 -61.26 24.92 16.69
N ILE A 182 -60.53 25.37 15.67
CA ILE A 182 -60.83 26.63 14.97
C ILE A 182 -62.13 26.49 14.18
N LYS A 183 -62.35 25.35 13.52
CA LYS A 183 -63.57 25.07 12.76
C LYS A 183 -64.83 25.03 13.64
N ASP A 184 -64.74 24.43 14.83
CA ASP A 184 -65.88 24.40 15.76
C ASP A 184 -66.19 25.77 16.37
N LYS A 185 -65.18 26.63 16.59
CA LYS A 185 -65.42 28.01 17.02
C LYS A 185 -66.10 28.86 15.96
N ILE A 186 -65.73 28.68 14.69
CA ILE A 186 -66.36 29.41 13.57
C ILE A 186 -67.83 28.98 13.44
N ARG A 187 -68.12 27.68 13.54
CA ARG A 187 -69.50 27.16 13.47
C ARG A 187 -70.40 27.69 14.60
N LYS A 188 -69.88 27.81 15.82
CA LYS A 188 -70.63 28.42 16.94
C LYS A 188 -70.94 29.89 16.73
N LEU A 189 -70.07 30.64 16.06
CA LEU A 189 -70.29 32.05 15.76
C LEU A 189 -71.33 32.27 14.64
N GLU A 190 -71.47 31.32 13.72
CA GLU A 190 -72.54 31.32 12.70
C GLU A 190 -73.90 30.89 13.27
N GLU A 191 -73.93 30.06 14.32
CA GLU A 191 -75.17 29.64 14.99
C GLU A 191 -75.72 30.71 15.97
N GLU A 192 -74.90 31.70 16.37
CA GLU A 192 -75.26 32.80 17.27
C GLU A 192 -75.54 34.14 16.56
N SER A 193 -75.52 34.19 15.22
CA SER A 193 -75.89 35.37 14.39
C SER A 193 -77.27 35.21 13.75
#